data_AF-A0A0D2LQV8-F1
#
_entry.id   AF-A0A0D2LQV8-F1
#
_cell.length_a   1.000
_cell.length_b   1.000
_cell.length_c   1.000
_cell.angle_alpha   90.00
_cell.angle_beta   90.00
_cell.angle_gamma   90.00
#
_symmetry.space_group_name_H-M   'P 1'
#
loop_
_entity.id
_entity.type
_entity.pdbx_description
1 polymer ?
#
loop_
_entity_poly.entity_id
_entity_poly.type
_entity_poly.pdbx_seq_one_letter_code
_entity_poly.pdbx_strand_id
1 'polypeptide(L)'
;MCGERLDSVTSAFVRTCRVGVCRGKYPKALVKAWKAWDKAHTSENDALEGLPAGQLFCVLAMEEAGRDLEAYRISSFHQARSVLLQITLALAVGEEALGFEHRDLHWGNVLLRAAPSLTTSCRLRGMDVSVQTQGVLATLIDFTASRLQTPAGDVAFCDLSADPELFRGPKGNCQADTYRRMLKLTRGQWAAPHPATNTLWLHYMADTMLNAKAPAGAGWRADERRALRDFRRRAAGYGSCQEAIWDELFEGLWVAQARDGA
;
A
#
# COMPACT_ATOMS: atom_id res chain seq x y z
N MET A 1 -8.67 -32.03 2.07
CA MET A 1 -7.23 -31.98 2.40
C MET A 1 -6.78 -30.54 2.27
N CYS A 2 -6.67 -29.82 3.39
CA CYS A 2 -6.08 -28.48 3.39
C CYS A 2 -4.57 -28.73 3.28
N GLY A 3 -3.97 -28.48 2.11
CA GLY A 3 -2.52 -28.59 1.96
C GLY A 3 -1.83 -27.69 2.99
N GLU A 4 -0.68 -28.11 3.51
CA GLU A 4 0.14 -27.26 4.37
C GLU A 4 0.36 -25.92 3.66
N ARG A 5 -0.16 -24.85 4.27
CA ARG A 5 -0.03 -23.51 3.72
C ARG A 5 1.42 -23.09 3.95
N LEU A 6 2.20 -23.04 2.88
CA LEU A 6 3.61 -22.65 2.97
C LEU A 6 3.71 -21.22 3.51
N ASP A 7 4.62 -21.02 4.44
CA ASP A 7 4.75 -19.74 5.13
C ASP A 7 4.98 -18.57 4.17
N SER A 8 4.24 -17.49 4.39
CA SER A 8 4.46 -16.20 3.71
C SER A 8 4.51 -15.07 4.75
N VAL A 9 5.60 -14.31 4.77
CA VAL A 9 5.91 -13.32 5.83
C VAL A 9 6.61 -12.11 5.23
N THR A 10 6.21 -10.91 5.65
CA THR A 10 6.85 -9.65 5.27
C THR A 10 6.74 -8.63 6.41
N SER A 11 7.70 -7.71 6.47
CA SER A 11 7.68 -6.53 7.36
C SER A 11 7.21 -5.26 6.66
N ALA A 12 6.71 -5.37 5.42
CA ALA A 12 6.32 -4.23 4.59
C ALA A 12 4.87 -3.73 4.85
N PHE A 13 4.17 -4.24 5.86
CA PHE A 13 2.94 -3.65 6.39
C PHE A 13 3.26 -2.98 7.72
N VAL A 14 2.68 -1.81 7.99
CA VAL A 14 2.98 -1.08 9.23
C VAL A 14 2.67 -1.91 10.46
N ARG A 15 3.64 -2.00 11.38
CA ARG A 15 3.45 -2.68 12.64
C ARG A 15 2.55 -1.86 13.57
N THR A 16 1.44 -2.46 13.98
CA THR A 16 0.65 -1.95 15.11
C THR A 16 1.33 -2.35 16.42
N CYS A 17 1.74 -1.38 17.22
CA CYS A 17 2.37 -1.59 18.52
C CYS A 17 1.35 -1.77 19.65
N ARG A 18 0.25 -1.00 19.62
CA ARG A 18 -0.81 -1.05 20.63
C ARG A 18 -2.14 -0.58 20.06
N VAL A 19 -3.22 -1.18 20.53
CA VAL A 19 -4.60 -0.74 20.26
C VAL A 19 -5.29 -0.49 21.59
N GLY A 20 -6.10 0.57 21.67
CA GLY A 20 -6.91 0.85 22.84
C GLY A 20 -8.16 1.64 22.51
N VAL A 21 -9.24 1.38 23.24
CA VAL A 21 -10.43 2.23 23.24
C VAL A 21 -10.33 3.19 24.42
N CYS A 22 -10.28 4.48 24.11
CA CYS A 22 -10.19 5.55 25.10
C CYS A 22 -11.53 6.28 25.22
N ARG A 23 -11.81 6.84 26.40
CA ARG A 23 -12.98 7.68 26.65
C ARG A 23 -12.56 9.00 27.26
N GLY A 24 -13.05 10.12 26.75
CA GLY A 24 -12.75 11.44 27.32
C GLY A 24 -12.79 12.57 26.31
N LYS A 25 -12.27 13.73 26.72
CA LYS A 25 -11.95 14.84 25.80
C LYS A 25 -10.57 14.60 25.19
N TYR A 26 -10.27 15.28 24.07
CA TYR A 26 -8.92 15.33 23.52
C TYR A 26 -7.92 15.86 24.57
N PRO A 27 -6.77 15.20 24.79
CA PRO A 27 -5.71 15.70 25.65
C PRO A 27 -5.23 17.09 25.21
N LYS A 28 -5.04 18.01 26.16
CA LYS A 28 -4.59 19.39 25.91
C LYS A 28 -3.31 19.46 25.06
N ALA A 29 -2.40 18.51 25.25
CA ALA A 29 -1.15 18.42 24.48
C ALA A 29 -1.41 18.14 22.99
N LEU A 30 -2.36 17.25 22.67
CA LEU A 30 -2.74 16.95 21.28
C LEU A 30 -3.49 18.10 20.62
N VAL A 31 -4.36 18.79 21.37
CA VAL A 31 -5.02 20.02 20.87
C VAL A 31 -3.98 21.09 20.52
N LYS A 32 -2.98 21.29 21.39
CA LYS A 32 -1.88 22.23 21.13
C LYS A 32 -1.09 21.83 19.89
N ALA A 33 -0.77 20.53 19.73
CA ALA A 33 -0.06 20.02 18.56
C ALA A 33 -0.86 20.23 17.27
N TRP A 34 -2.17 19.93 17.28
CA TRP A 34 -3.06 20.16 16.15
C TRP A 34 -3.12 21.64 15.76
N LYS A 35 -3.28 22.56 16.72
CA LYS A 35 -3.29 24.01 16.44
C LYS A 35 -1.97 24.51 15.83
N ALA A 36 -0.84 23.97 16.29
CA ALA A 36 0.46 24.31 15.72
C ALA A 36 0.60 23.81 14.28
N TRP A 37 0.07 22.60 14.00
CA TRP A 37 0.06 22.03 12.67
C TRP A 37 -0.86 22.79 11.71
N ASP A 38 -2.11 23.05 12.13
CA ASP A 38 -3.12 23.80 11.40
C ASP A 38 -2.63 25.21 11.02
N LYS A 39 -2.02 25.93 11.96
CA LYS A 39 -1.44 27.25 11.69
C LYS A 39 -0.37 27.21 10.58
N ALA A 40 0.36 26.10 10.45
CA ALA A 40 1.45 25.98 9.50
C ALA A 40 1.02 25.36 8.15
N HIS A 41 -0.05 24.57 8.12
CA HIS A 41 -0.42 23.76 6.95
C HIS A 41 -1.86 23.94 6.48
N THR A 42 -2.72 24.59 7.27
CA THR A 42 -4.18 24.70 7.08
C THR A 42 -4.83 23.32 7.06
N SER A 43 -5.35 22.88 8.20
CA SER A 43 -6.02 21.59 8.31
C SER A 43 -7.38 21.62 7.62
N GLU A 44 -7.70 20.55 6.89
CA GLU A 44 -9.04 20.32 6.34
C GLU A 44 -10.01 19.70 7.37
N ASN A 45 -9.51 19.35 8.56
CA ASN A 45 -10.30 18.72 9.63
C ASN A 45 -10.91 19.75 10.57
N ASP A 46 -12.06 19.40 11.15
CA ASP A 46 -12.66 20.16 12.23
C ASP A 46 -11.71 20.28 13.44
N ALA A 47 -11.85 21.39 14.17
CA ALA A 47 -11.09 21.61 15.39
C ALA A 47 -11.36 20.49 16.41
N LEU A 48 -10.29 20.00 17.05
CA LEU A 48 -10.37 18.93 18.06
C LEU A 48 -11.06 19.35 19.37
N GLU A 49 -11.39 20.64 19.49
CA GLU A 49 -12.08 21.22 20.63
C GLU A 49 -13.59 21.09 20.46
N GLY A 50 -14.30 20.66 21.51
CA GLY A 50 -15.77 20.61 21.51
C GLY A 50 -16.37 19.21 21.59
N LEU A 51 -15.57 18.14 21.43
CA LEU A 51 -16.06 16.77 21.63
C LEU A 51 -16.52 16.53 23.09
N PRO A 52 -17.61 15.77 23.30
CA PRO A 52 -18.17 15.55 24.62
C PRO A 52 -17.23 14.74 25.51
N ALA A 53 -17.30 14.94 26.84
CA ALA A 53 -16.47 14.21 27.79
C ALA A 53 -16.68 12.69 27.76
N GLY A 54 -17.81 12.24 27.22
CA GLY A 54 -18.13 10.83 27.04
C GLY A 54 -17.66 10.21 25.72
N GLN A 55 -17.03 10.99 24.83
CA GLN A 55 -16.60 10.53 23.50
C GLN A 55 -15.68 9.31 23.61
N LEU A 56 -15.91 8.32 22.74
CA LEU A 56 -15.04 7.16 22.57
C LEU A 56 -14.11 7.35 21.38
N PHE A 57 -12.88 6.88 21.50
CA PHE A 57 -11.87 6.88 20.45
C PHE A 57 -11.22 5.50 20.34
N CYS A 58 -10.99 5.04 19.12
CA CYS A 58 -10.04 3.96 18.87
C CYS A 58 -8.66 4.58 18.63
N VAL A 59 -7.66 4.17 19.41
CA VAL A 59 -6.28 4.66 19.31
C VAL A 59 -5.40 3.50 18.88
N LEU A 60 -4.81 3.64 17.69
CA LEU A 60 -3.83 2.71 17.13
C LEU A 60 -2.46 3.37 17.21
N ALA A 61 -1.59 2.87 18.10
CA ALA A 61 -0.20 3.26 18.15
C ALA A 61 0.59 2.36 17.20
N MET A 62 1.21 2.95 16.19
CA MET A 62 1.94 2.27 15.12
C MET A 62 3.42 2.65 15.16
N GLU A 63 4.27 1.87 14.49
CA GLU A 63 5.67 2.25 14.30
C GLU A 63 5.81 3.50 13.41
N GLU A 64 6.91 4.22 13.58
CA GLU A 64 7.30 5.29 12.65
C GLU A 64 7.91 4.64 11.39
N ALA A 65 7.23 4.80 10.26
CA ALA A 65 7.58 4.17 9.00
C ALA A 65 8.03 5.16 7.91
N GLY A 66 8.33 6.40 8.30
CA GLY A 66 8.80 7.46 7.42
C GLY A 66 7.68 8.32 6.85
N ARG A 67 7.91 8.82 5.64
CA ARG A 67 7.04 9.81 4.98
C ARG A 67 6.28 9.17 3.83
N ASP A 68 5.05 9.57 3.62
CA ASP A 68 4.23 9.13 2.51
C ASP A 68 4.90 9.41 1.14
N LEU A 69 4.58 8.56 0.16
CA LEU A 69 5.15 8.65 -1.18
C LEU A 69 4.79 9.99 -1.83
N GLU A 70 3.64 10.59 -1.52
CA GLU A 70 3.22 11.90 -2.02
C GLU A 70 4.22 13.02 -1.67
N ALA A 71 4.70 13.07 -0.43
CA ALA A 71 5.70 14.03 0.02
C ALA A 71 7.15 13.54 -0.13
N TYR A 72 7.38 12.26 -0.43
CA TYR A 72 8.70 11.70 -0.67
C TYR A 72 9.20 11.96 -2.11
N ARG A 73 10.50 12.23 -2.26
CA ARG A 73 11.16 12.43 -3.56
C ARG A 73 11.91 11.17 -3.99
N ILE A 74 11.47 10.57 -5.09
CA ILE A 74 12.19 9.46 -5.72
C ILE A 74 13.45 9.99 -6.41
N SER A 75 14.60 9.41 -6.06
CA SER A 75 15.92 9.88 -6.50
C SER A 75 16.34 9.34 -7.87
N SER A 76 15.88 8.15 -8.25
CA SER A 76 16.30 7.47 -9.48
C SER A 76 15.24 6.49 -10.00
N PHE A 77 15.39 6.08 -11.25
CA PHE A 77 14.55 5.03 -11.84
C PHE A 77 14.71 3.69 -11.10
N HIS A 78 15.92 3.33 -10.69
CA HIS A 78 16.17 2.11 -9.90
C HIS A 78 15.43 2.14 -8.56
N GLN A 79 15.40 3.29 -7.88
CA GLN A 79 14.63 3.45 -6.65
C GLN A 79 13.12 3.33 -6.91
N ALA A 80 12.61 3.90 -8.01
CA ALA A 80 11.20 3.72 -8.39
C ALA A 80 10.84 2.25 -8.60
N ARG A 81 11.69 1.50 -9.32
CA ARG A 81 11.49 0.05 -9.54
C ARG A 81 11.53 -0.73 -8.23
N SER A 82 12.48 -0.42 -7.34
CA SER A 82 12.58 -1.06 -6.02
C SER A 82 11.34 -0.82 -5.17
N VAL A 83 10.83 0.41 -5.11
CA VAL A 83 9.60 0.73 -4.36
C VAL A 83 8.41 -0.04 -4.93
N LEU A 84 8.22 -0.05 -6.26
CA LEU A 84 7.14 -0.81 -6.90
C LEU A 84 7.23 -2.32 -6.62
N LEU A 85 8.45 -2.88 -6.63
CA LEU A 85 8.67 -4.28 -6.33
C LEU A 85 8.40 -4.61 -4.86
N GLN A 86 8.85 -3.77 -3.93
CA GLN A 86 8.58 -3.94 -2.49
C GLN A 86 7.06 -3.92 -2.21
N ILE A 87 6.32 -2.99 -2.82
CA ILE A 87 4.86 -2.95 -2.76
C ILE A 87 4.25 -4.24 -3.33
N THR A 88 4.68 -4.64 -4.54
CA THR A 88 4.16 -5.84 -5.22
C THR A 88 4.38 -7.10 -4.37
N LEU A 89 5.57 -7.28 -3.78
CA LEU A 89 5.88 -8.41 -2.92
C LEU A 89 5.10 -8.37 -1.60
N ALA A 90 4.93 -7.19 -0.99
CA ALA A 90 4.11 -7.04 0.21
C ALA A 90 2.67 -7.52 -0.03
N LEU A 91 2.07 -7.06 -1.14
CA LEU A 91 0.73 -7.47 -1.56
C LEU A 91 0.69 -8.96 -1.90
N ALA A 92 1.66 -9.50 -2.63
CA ALA A 92 1.73 -10.94 -2.95
C ALA A 92 1.79 -11.82 -1.69
N VAL A 93 2.57 -11.40 -0.68
CA VAL A 93 2.61 -12.07 0.63
C VAL A 93 1.27 -11.98 1.36
N GLY A 94 0.62 -10.81 1.35
CA GLY A 94 -0.71 -10.64 1.94
C GLY A 94 -1.80 -11.47 1.24
N GLU A 95 -1.77 -11.53 -0.10
CA GLU A 95 -2.65 -12.36 -0.92
C GLU A 95 -2.52 -13.83 -0.53
N GLU A 96 -1.29 -14.34 -0.44
CA GLU A 96 -1.04 -15.73 -0.10
C GLU A 96 -1.46 -16.06 1.34
N ALA A 97 -1.04 -15.23 2.30
CA ALA A 97 -1.24 -15.49 3.72
C ALA A 97 -2.71 -15.33 4.14
N LEU A 98 -3.39 -14.29 3.65
CA LEU A 98 -4.68 -13.84 4.17
C LEU A 98 -5.73 -13.57 3.08
N GLY A 99 -5.43 -13.82 1.80
CA GLY A 99 -6.29 -13.36 0.70
C GLY A 99 -6.48 -11.83 0.75
N PHE A 100 -5.43 -11.12 1.14
CA PHE A 100 -5.48 -9.69 1.38
C PHE A 100 -5.66 -8.89 0.09
N GLU A 101 -6.52 -7.88 0.16
CA GLU A 101 -6.67 -6.84 -0.85
C GLU A 101 -6.63 -5.47 -0.15
N HIS A 102 -5.73 -4.59 -0.57
CA HIS A 102 -5.60 -3.28 0.07
C HIS A 102 -6.81 -2.38 -0.21
N ARG A 103 -7.24 -2.38 -1.48
CA ARG A 103 -8.39 -1.63 -2.04
C ARG A 103 -8.35 -0.11 -1.93
N ASP A 104 -7.41 0.46 -1.20
CA ASP A 104 -7.17 1.91 -1.20
C ASP A 104 -5.69 2.29 -1.15
N LEU A 105 -4.87 1.67 -1.99
CA LEU A 105 -3.43 1.89 -1.97
C LEU A 105 -3.04 3.10 -2.82
N HIS A 106 -3.52 4.29 -2.46
CA HIS A 106 -3.03 5.53 -3.05
C HIS A 106 -1.66 5.92 -2.49
N TRP A 107 -0.98 6.90 -3.07
CA TRP A 107 0.40 7.24 -2.71
C TRP A 107 0.59 7.75 -1.26
N GLY A 108 -0.44 8.36 -0.67
CA GLY A 108 -0.49 8.64 0.77
C GLY A 108 -0.37 7.40 1.66
N ASN A 109 -0.74 6.22 1.16
CA ASN A 109 -0.79 4.96 1.90
C ASN A 109 0.47 4.09 1.70
N VAL A 110 1.52 4.67 1.12
CA VAL A 110 2.85 4.05 1.01
C VAL A 110 3.84 4.96 1.72
N LEU A 111 4.33 4.54 2.89
CA LEU A 111 5.38 5.25 3.61
C LEU A 111 6.76 4.78 3.17
N LEU A 112 7.69 5.72 3.05
CA LEU A 112 9.07 5.52 2.64
C LEU A 112 10.04 6.04 3.70
N ARG A 113 11.04 5.23 4.04
CA ARG A 113 12.16 5.60 4.92
C ARG A 113 13.49 5.07 4.40
N ALA A 114 14.59 5.65 4.87
CA ALA A 114 15.93 5.20 4.51
C ALA A 114 16.12 3.72 4.89
N ALA A 115 16.64 2.93 3.95
CA ALA A 115 16.96 1.53 4.21
C ALA A 115 18.27 1.42 5.00
N PRO A 116 18.31 0.62 6.09
CA PRO A 116 19.55 0.38 6.82
C PRO A 116 20.51 -0.56 6.08
N SER A 117 20.03 -1.26 5.06
CA SER A 117 20.75 -2.28 4.30
C SER A 117 20.50 -2.15 2.79
N LEU A 118 21.44 -2.68 1.99
CA LEU A 118 21.32 -2.75 0.53
C LEU A 118 20.21 -3.68 0.05
N THR A 119 19.83 -4.64 0.90
CA THR A 119 18.74 -5.58 0.64
C THR A 119 17.74 -5.62 1.80
N THR A 120 16.50 -5.97 1.46
CA THR A 120 15.45 -6.37 2.39
C THR A 120 14.90 -7.72 1.97
N SER A 121 14.21 -8.42 2.85
CA SER A 121 13.71 -9.76 2.56
C SER A 121 12.27 -9.97 2.97
N CYS A 122 11.58 -10.81 2.22
CA CYS A 122 10.30 -11.40 2.61
C CYS A 122 10.33 -12.89 2.31
N ARG A 123 9.32 -13.60 2.78
CA ARG A 123 9.10 -15.01 2.45
C ARG A 123 7.78 -15.14 1.73
N LEU A 124 7.76 -15.81 0.59
CA LEU A 124 6.56 -16.04 -0.21
C LEU A 124 6.48 -17.54 -0.54
N ARG A 125 5.45 -18.21 -0.03
CA ARG A 125 5.22 -19.65 -0.24
C ARG A 125 6.45 -20.50 0.11
N GLY A 126 7.07 -20.20 1.25
CA GLY A 126 8.27 -20.90 1.75
C GLY A 126 9.59 -20.49 1.07
N MET A 127 9.56 -19.66 0.03
CA MET A 127 10.76 -19.16 -0.64
C MET A 127 11.23 -17.87 0.02
N ASP A 128 12.50 -17.83 0.41
CA ASP A 128 13.13 -16.61 0.90
C ASP A 128 13.49 -15.72 -0.29
N VAL A 129 12.91 -14.53 -0.32
CA VAL A 129 13.07 -13.53 -1.39
C VAL A 129 13.89 -12.37 -0.85
N SER A 130 15.02 -12.08 -1.51
CA SER A 130 15.88 -10.93 -1.21
C SER A 130 15.75 -9.88 -2.31
N VAL A 131 15.51 -8.62 -1.93
CA VAL A 131 15.20 -7.51 -2.82
C VAL A 131 16.19 -6.37 -2.60
N GLN A 132 16.71 -5.78 -3.67
CA GLN A 132 17.55 -4.58 -3.59
C GLN A 132 16.72 -3.38 -3.15
N THR A 133 17.09 -2.74 -2.03
CA THR A 133 16.33 -1.62 -1.44
C THR A 133 16.50 -0.31 -2.20
N GLN A 134 17.61 -0.15 -2.93
CA GLN A 134 17.97 1.12 -3.56
C GLN A 134 17.89 2.31 -2.56
N GLY A 135 18.31 2.03 -1.31
CA GLY A 135 18.37 2.99 -0.22
C GLY A 135 17.03 3.30 0.46
N VAL A 136 15.93 2.63 0.11
CA VAL A 136 14.59 2.91 0.67
C VAL A 136 13.83 1.64 1.05
N LEU A 137 13.06 1.71 2.13
CA LEU A 137 12.06 0.70 2.51
C LEU A 137 10.66 1.27 2.29
N ALA A 138 9.77 0.47 1.70
CA ALA A 138 8.36 0.79 1.55
C ALA A 138 7.51 0.06 2.60
N THR A 139 6.54 0.78 3.18
CA THR A 139 5.61 0.26 4.18
C THR A 139 4.18 0.67 3.81
N LEU A 140 3.29 -0.33 3.70
CA LEU A 140 1.87 -0.12 3.40
C LEU A 140 1.09 0.20 4.69
N ILE A 141 0.21 1.19 4.61
CA ILE A 141 -0.63 1.66 5.72
C ILE A 141 -2.08 1.83 5.28
N ASP A 142 -2.93 2.11 6.26
CA ASP A 142 -4.36 2.39 6.08
C ASP A 142 -5.13 1.25 5.41
N PHE A 143 -5.71 0.41 6.27
CA PHE A 143 -6.47 -0.76 5.86
C PHE A 143 -7.98 -0.55 5.93
N THR A 144 -8.43 0.71 5.97
CA THR A 144 -9.85 1.06 6.16
C THR A 144 -10.75 0.47 5.09
N ALA A 145 -10.28 0.44 3.83
CA ALA A 145 -11.01 -0.12 2.68
C ALA A 145 -10.71 -1.61 2.42
N SER A 146 -9.75 -2.18 3.15
CA SER A 146 -9.16 -3.47 2.82
C SER A 146 -10.12 -4.64 3.01
N ARG A 147 -9.73 -5.79 2.45
CA ARG A 147 -10.38 -7.08 2.65
C ARG A 147 -9.35 -8.14 2.97
N LEU A 148 -9.67 -9.03 3.90
CA LEU A 148 -8.87 -10.21 4.20
C LEU A 148 -9.73 -11.35 4.77
N GLN A 149 -9.16 -12.54 4.75
CA GLN A 149 -9.63 -13.69 5.50
C GLN A 149 -8.76 -13.86 6.75
N THR A 150 -9.40 -13.83 7.91
CA THR A 150 -8.73 -14.00 9.20
C THR A 150 -8.23 -15.44 9.36
N PRO A 151 -7.27 -15.71 10.27
CA PRO A 151 -6.86 -17.08 10.59
C PRO A 151 -8.01 -17.97 11.08
N ALA A 152 -9.08 -17.39 11.64
CA ALA A 152 -10.27 -18.13 12.08
C ALA A 152 -11.19 -18.53 10.90
N GLY A 153 -10.94 -18.00 9.70
CA GLY A 153 -11.72 -18.27 8.49
C GLY A 153 -12.74 -17.19 8.15
N ASP A 154 -13.01 -16.24 9.06
CA ASP A 154 -13.93 -15.12 8.84
C ASP A 154 -13.39 -14.13 7.81
N VAL A 155 -14.29 -13.48 7.08
CA VAL A 155 -13.94 -12.40 6.14
C VAL A 155 -14.10 -11.05 6.83
N ALA A 156 -13.01 -10.32 6.97
CA ALA A 156 -13.02 -8.92 7.37
C ALA A 156 -12.91 -8.04 6.13
N PHE A 157 -13.86 -7.13 5.92
CA PHE A 157 -13.87 -6.24 4.76
C PHE A 157 -14.66 -4.96 5.05
N CYS A 158 -14.40 -3.92 4.25
CA CYS A 158 -15.23 -2.74 4.16
C CYS A 158 -16.13 -2.81 2.92
N ASP A 159 -17.44 -2.58 3.09
CA ASP A 159 -18.37 -2.45 1.96
C ASP A 159 -18.29 -1.03 1.38
N LEU A 160 -17.49 -0.89 0.32
CA LEU A 160 -17.31 0.40 -0.34
C LEU A 160 -18.57 0.91 -1.05
N SER A 161 -19.60 0.06 -1.23
CA SER A 161 -20.89 0.51 -1.77
C SER A 161 -21.62 1.47 -0.82
N ALA A 162 -21.25 1.48 0.46
CA ALA A 162 -21.78 2.40 1.46
C ALA A 162 -21.33 3.85 1.24
N ASP A 163 -20.28 4.08 0.45
CA ASP A 163 -19.80 5.41 0.05
C ASP A 163 -19.81 5.56 -1.49
N PRO A 164 -20.95 5.96 -2.09
CA PRO A 164 -21.05 6.14 -3.53
C PRO A 164 -20.13 7.24 -4.10
N GLU A 165 -19.66 8.17 -3.29
CA GLU A 165 -18.85 9.31 -3.77
C GLU A 165 -17.46 8.87 -4.22
N LEU A 166 -16.92 7.78 -3.65
CA LEU A 166 -15.67 7.14 -4.09
C LEU A 166 -15.66 6.83 -5.60
N PHE A 167 -16.84 6.52 -6.18
CA PHE A 167 -16.97 6.15 -7.59
C PHE A 167 -17.36 7.33 -8.50
N ARG A 168 -17.66 8.50 -7.92
CA ARG A 168 -18.09 9.72 -8.62
C ARG A 168 -16.98 10.73 -8.86
N GLY A 169 -15.75 10.43 -8.44
CA GLY A 169 -14.58 11.27 -8.69
C GLY A 169 -14.37 11.60 -10.18
N PRO A 170 -13.56 12.63 -10.50
CA PRO A 170 -13.43 13.14 -11.87
C PRO A 170 -12.94 12.07 -12.86
N LYS A 171 -13.47 12.11 -14.09
CA LYS A 171 -13.03 11.20 -15.17
C LYS A 171 -11.60 11.52 -15.59
N GLY A 172 -10.76 10.49 -15.74
CA GLY A 172 -9.35 10.65 -16.11
C GLY A 172 -8.42 10.94 -14.93
N ASN A 173 -8.95 11.10 -13.71
CA ASN A 173 -8.14 11.02 -12.50
C ASN A 173 -7.83 9.54 -12.21
N CYS A 174 -6.55 9.20 -12.10
CA CYS A 174 -6.12 7.80 -11.99
C CYS A 174 -6.68 7.10 -10.74
N GLN A 175 -6.74 7.79 -9.59
CA GLN A 175 -7.28 7.24 -8.35
C GLN A 175 -8.79 6.98 -8.48
N ALA A 176 -9.56 7.95 -8.95
CA ALA A 176 -11.00 7.81 -9.19
C ALA A 176 -11.31 6.69 -10.21
N ASP A 177 -10.49 6.58 -11.26
CA ASP A 177 -10.61 5.50 -12.25
C ASP A 177 -10.29 4.13 -11.63
N THR A 178 -9.36 4.04 -10.69
CA THR A 178 -9.05 2.79 -9.97
C THR A 178 -10.24 2.32 -9.15
N TYR A 179 -10.92 3.19 -8.38
CA TYR A 179 -12.14 2.81 -7.67
C TYR A 179 -13.23 2.31 -8.62
N ARG A 180 -13.46 3.00 -9.75
CA ARG A 180 -14.42 2.56 -10.77
C ARG A 180 -14.07 1.20 -11.37
N ARG A 181 -12.80 0.94 -11.62
CA ARG A 181 -12.33 -0.37 -12.13
C ARG A 181 -12.55 -1.47 -11.10
N MET A 182 -12.28 -1.21 -9.81
CA MET A 182 -12.59 -2.16 -8.75
C MET A 182 -14.09 -2.43 -8.67
N LEU A 183 -14.96 -1.40 -8.68
CA LEU A 183 -16.41 -1.60 -8.67
C LEU A 183 -16.89 -2.46 -9.85
N LYS A 184 -16.34 -2.24 -11.05
CA LYS A 184 -16.64 -3.07 -12.23
C LYS A 184 -16.16 -4.52 -12.05
N LEU A 185 -14.97 -4.72 -11.49
CA LEU A 185 -14.37 -6.04 -11.26
C LEU A 185 -15.14 -6.83 -10.21
N THR A 186 -15.43 -6.22 -9.06
CA THR A 186 -16.12 -6.86 -7.93
C THR A 186 -17.63 -6.96 -8.15
N ARG A 187 -18.19 -6.14 -9.06
CA ARG A 187 -19.65 -6.00 -9.25
C ARG A 187 -20.38 -5.67 -7.94
N GLY A 188 -19.72 -4.92 -7.06
CA GLY A 188 -20.21 -4.58 -5.71
C GLY A 188 -20.08 -5.70 -4.68
N GLN A 189 -19.51 -6.86 -5.02
CA GLN A 189 -19.34 -7.98 -4.10
C GLN A 189 -18.05 -7.84 -3.27
N TRP A 190 -18.00 -6.83 -2.39
CA TRP A 190 -16.77 -6.49 -1.66
C TRP A 190 -16.32 -7.57 -0.66
N ALA A 191 -17.19 -8.46 -0.19
CA ALA A 191 -16.75 -9.59 0.63
C ALA A 191 -15.95 -10.64 -0.16
N ALA A 192 -16.24 -10.78 -1.46
CA ALA A 192 -15.62 -11.78 -2.31
C ALA A 192 -14.14 -11.45 -2.60
N PRO A 193 -13.27 -12.47 -2.75
CA PRO A 193 -11.87 -12.26 -3.07
C PRO A 193 -11.69 -11.87 -4.54
N HIS A 194 -11.02 -10.75 -4.78
CA HIS A 194 -10.63 -10.26 -6.09
C HIS A 194 -9.19 -9.72 -6.05
N PRO A 195 -8.15 -10.58 -6.00
CA PRO A 195 -6.74 -10.15 -5.90
C PRO A 195 -6.30 -9.13 -6.96
N ALA A 196 -6.94 -9.15 -8.14
CA ALA A 196 -6.72 -8.15 -9.19
C ALA A 196 -7.06 -6.71 -8.76
N THR A 197 -7.74 -6.47 -7.64
CA THR A 197 -7.86 -5.12 -7.08
C THR A 197 -6.49 -4.56 -6.66
N ASN A 198 -5.58 -5.40 -6.17
CA ASN A 198 -4.21 -5.00 -5.86
C ASN A 198 -3.43 -4.59 -7.12
N THR A 199 -3.62 -5.32 -8.22
CA THR A 199 -2.91 -5.03 -9.48
C THR A 199 -3.45 -3.77 -10.18
N LEU A 200 -4.74 -3.44 -9.97
CA LEU A 200 -5.28 -2.11 -10.30
C LEU A 200 -4.60 -0.98 -9.52
N TRP A 201 -4.26 -1.22 -8.25
CA TRP A 201 -3.46 -0.26 -7.48
C TRP A 201 -1.99 -0.21 -7.90
N LEU A 202 -1.40 -1.32 -8.38
CA LEU A 202 -0.08 -1.29 -9.02
C LEU A 202 -0.07 -0.46 -10.31
N HIS A 203 -1.15 -0.51 -11.10
CA HIS A 203 -1.33 0.39 -12.24
C HIS A 203 -1.32 1.86 -11.80
N TYR A 204 -2.07 2.20 -10.75
CA TYR A 204 -2.07 3.55 -10.18
C TYR A 204 -0.68 3.94 -9.66
N MET A 205 0.04 3.04 -8.99
CA MET A 205 1.38 3.30 -8.50
C MET A 205 2.37 3.57 -9.65
N ALA A 206 2.31 2.78 -10.73
CA ALA A 206 3.12 3.02 -11.91
C ALA A 206 2.79 4.36 -12.59
N ASP A 207 1.51 4.73 -12.66
CA ASP A 207 1.06 6.04 -13.14
C ASP A 207 1.61 7.18 -12.29
N THR A 208 1.53 7.04 -10.97
CA THR A 208 2.07 7.98 -9.99
C THR A 208 3.58 8.16 -10.16
N MET A 209 4.32 7.05 -10.33
CA MET A 209 5.76 7.09 -10.59
C MET A 209 6.08 7.87 -11.86
N LEU A 210 5.30 7.68 -12.93
CA LEU A 210 5.50 8.34 -14.22
C LEU A 210 5.16 9.83 -14.23
N ASN A 211 4.01 10.18 -13.66
CA ASN A 211 3.39 11.49 -13.88
C ASN A 211 3.64 12.46 -12.73
N ALA A 212 3.83 11.95 -11.51
CA ALA A 212 3.96 12.78 -10.31
C ALA A 212 5.33 12.67 -9.63
N LYS A 213 6.04 11.53 -9.78
CA LYS A 213 7.36 11.34 -9.15
C LYS A 213 8.54 11.46 -10.10
N ALA A 214 8.33 11.20 -11.39
CA ALA A 214 9.39 11.36 -12.36
C ALA A 214 9.89 12.81 -12.36
N PRO A 215 11.21 13.05 -12.32
CA PRO A 215 11.74 14.41 -12.36
C PRO A 215 11.29 15.12 -13.64
N ALA A 216 11.00 16.42 -13.52
CA ALA A 216 10.71 17.28 -14.66
C ALA A 216 11.91 17.27 -15.63
N GLY A 217 11.67 17.06 -16.93
CA GLY A 217 12.71 17.01 -17.97
C GLY A 217 13.42 15.65 -18.12
N ALA A 218 14.73 15.67 -18.40
CA ALA A 218 15.51 14.50 -18.82
C ALA A 218 16.01 13.59 -17.68
N GLY A 219 15.47 13.69 -16.46
CA GLY A 219 16.03 12.97 -15.31
C GLY A 219 15.86 11.44 -15.36
N TRP A 220 14.84 10.93 -16.04
CA TRP A 220 14.75 9.52 -16.44
C TRP A 220 14.82 9.41 -17.95
N ARG A 221 15.60 8.44 -18.44
CA ARG A 221 15.80 8.19 -19.87
C ARG A 221 14.50 7.74 -20.54
N ALA A 222 14.45 7.84 -21.87
CA ALA A 222 13.25 7.53 -22.65
C ALA A 222 12.83 6.05 -22.54
N ASP A 223 13.81 5.14 -22.47
CA ASP A 223 13.66 3.69 -22.22
C ASP A 223 13.11 3.43 -20.82
N GLU A 224 13.61 4.10 -19.78
CA GLU A 224 13.13 3.96 -18.39
C GLU A 224 11.66 4.39 -18.26
N ARG A 225 11.30 5.54 -18.86
CA ARG A 225 9.92 6.01 -18.91
C ARG A 225 9.03 5.07 -19.74
N ARG A 226 9.59 4.42 -20.78
CA ARG A 226 8.86 3.43 -21.58
C ARG A 226 8.57 2.18 -20.76
N ALA A 227 9.56 1.64 -20.05
CA ALA A 227 9.40 0.48 -19.19
C ALA A 227 8.29 0.68 -18.15
N LEU A 228 8.23 1.85 -17.49
CA LEU A 228 7.13 2.15 -16.56
C LEU A 228 5.77 2.29 -17.25
N ARG A 229 5.71 2.88 -18.46
CA ARG A 229 4.44 2.97 -19.22
C ARG A 229 3.94 1.60 -19.62
N ASP A 230 4.84 0.71 -19.99
CA ASP A 230 4.50 -0.65 -20.42
C ASP A 230 4.09 -1.50 -19.20
N PHE A 231 4.81 -1.40 -18.08
CA PHE A 231 4.37 -1.98 -16.80
C PHE A 231 3.00 -1.46 -16.37
N ARG A 232 2.76 -0.14 -16.40
CA ARG A 232 1.44 0.44 -16.09
C ARG A 232 0.32 -0.22 -16.91
N ARG A 233 0.54 -0.47 -18.21
CA ARG A 233 -0.46 -1.16 -19.05
C ARG A 233 -0.65 -2.61 -18.64
N ARG A 234 0.42 -3.35 -18.39
CA ARG A 234 0.38 -4.77 -18.00
C ARG A 234 -0.21 -4.97 -16.60
N ALA A 235 0.11 -4.10 -15.65
CA ALA A 235 -0.33 -4.16 -14.26
C ALA A 235 -1.84 -4.33 -14.12
N ALA A 236 -2.63 -3.62 -14.93
CA ALA A 236 -4.09 -3.73 -14.90
C ALA A 236 -4.65 -5.06 -15.45
N GLY A 237 -3.81 -5.87 -16.11
CA GLY A 237 -4.18 -7.16 -16.69
C GLY A 237 -3.80 -8.37 -15.83
N TYR A 238 -2.93 -8.21 -14.84
CA TYR A 238 -2.53 -9.31 -13.95
C TYR A 238 -3.66 -9.71 -13.00
N GLY A 239 -3.79 -11.02 -12.77
CA GLY A 239 -4.80 -11.58 -11.87
C GLY A 239 -4.49 -11.39 -10.38
N SER A 240 -3.21 -11.21 -10.02
CA SER A 240 -2.74 -11.01 -8.65
C SER A 240 -1.34 -10.39 -8.62
N CYS A 241 -0.90 -9.91 -7.45
CA CYS A 241 0.48 -9.48 -7.28
C CYS A 241 1.47 -10.64 -7.33
N GLN A 242 1.07 -11.87 -6.99
CA GLN A 242 1.90 -13.07 -7.21
C GLN A 242 2.26 -13.31 -8.68
N GLU A 243 1.41 -12.89 -9.62
CA GLU A 243 1.72 -12.92 -11.05
C GLU A 243 2.62 -11.73 -11.43
N ALA A 244 2.32 -10.54 -10.90
CA ALA A 244 3.01 -9.30 -11.24
C ALA A 244 4.49 -9.25 -10.80
N ILE A 245 4.93 -10.01 -9.79
CA ILE A 245 6.36 -10.04 -9.38
C ILE A 245 7.30 -10.51 -10.51
N TRP A 246 6.78 -11.22 -11.50
CA TRP A 246 7.53 -11.75 -12.64
C TRP A 246 7.59 -10.79 -13.84
N ASP A 247 7.03 -9.57 -13.72
CA ASP A 247 7.10 -8.57 -14.79
C ASP A 247 8.57 -8.17 -15.08
N GLU A 248 8.88 -7.95 -16.35
CA GLU A 248 10.19 -7.51 -16.85
C GLU A 248 10.70 -6.23 -16.14
N LEU A 249 9.80 -5.38 -15.62
CA LEU A 249 10.17 -4.20 -14.84
C LEU A 249 10.96 -4.59 -13.59
N PHE A 250 10.83 -5.81 -13.07
CA PHE A 250 11.47 -6.26 -11.84
C PHE A 250 12.72 -7.12 -12.05
N GLU A 251 13.12 -7.36 -13.31
CA GLU A 251 14.30 -8.16 -13.63
C GLU A 251 15.58 -7.63 -12.97
N GLY A 252 16.32 -8.53 -12.33
CA GLY A 252 17.60 -8.24 -11.67
C GLY A 252 17.49 -7.50 -10.33
N LEU A 253 16.28 -7.24 -9.81
CA LEU A 253 16.10 -6.57 -8.52
C LEU A 253 15.92 -7.51 -7.33
N TRP A 254 15.63 -8.79 -7.59
CA TRP A 254 15.42 -9.77 -6.53
C TRP A 254 15.94 -11.15 -6.90
N VAL A 255 16.18 -11.95 -5.86
CA VAL A 255 16.53 -13.37 -5.96
C VAL A 255 15.67 -14.15 -4.98
N ALA A 256 15.35 -15.40 -5.32
CA ALA A 256 14.64 -16.30 -4.43
C ALA A 256 15.39 -17.62 -4.26
N GLN A 257 15.36 -18.15 -3.04
CA GLN A 257 15.98 -19.42 -2.69
C GLN A 257 15.01 -20.23 -1.84
N ALA A 258 14.98 -21.54 -2.10
CA ALA A 258 14.35 -22.47 -1.18
C ALA A 258 15.20 -22.54 0.10
N ARG A 259 14.55 -22.77 1.23
CA ARG A 259 15.25 -22.95 2.49
C ARG A 259 16.05 -24.25 2.45
N ASP A 260 17.36 -24.17 2.67
CA ASP A 260 18.17 -25.37 2.88
C ASP A 260 17.72 -26.06 4.18
N GLY A 261 17.12 -27.25 4.04
CA GLY A 261 16.62 -28.06 5.16
C GLY A 261 15.19 -27.70 5.60
N ALA A 262 14.21 -28.39 5.01
CA ALA A 262 12.91 -28.65 5.62
C ALA A 262 12.91 -30.07 6.19
#